data_AF-A0A355RMR8-F1
#
_entry.id   AF-A0A355RMR8-F1
#
_cell.length_a   1.000
_cell.length_b   1.000
_cell.length_c   1.000
_cell.angle_alpha   90.00
_cell.angle_beta   90.00
_cell.angle_gamma   90.00
#
_symmetry.space_group_name_H-M   'P 1'
#
loop_
_entity.id
_entity.type
_entity.pdbx_description
1 polymer ?
#
loop_
_entity_poly.entity_id
_entity_poly.type
_entity_poly.pdbx_seq_one_letter_code
_entity_poly.pdbx_strand_id
1 'polypeptide(L)'
;MKKDKKASMPSLSTLIEKFSQEDVIAVMEKEYQAAPARLIPTSLIDDTRFIKDVVLSSDTINSFASGLKEKGFYNPLIVRPNGERFELILGRKRFFGAKKA
;
A
#
# COMPACT_ATOMS: atom_id res chain seq x y z
N MET A 1 -23.01 -8.86 30.50
CA MET A 1 -22.60 -8.84 29.07
C MET A 1 -22.36 -7.39 28.66
N LYS A 2 -21.11 -6.96 28.55
CA LYS A 2 -20.78 -5.60 28.09
C LYS A 2 -20.83 -5.60 26.56
N LYS A 3 -21.79 -4.87 25.98
CA LYS A 3 -21.81 -4.58 24.54
C LYS A 3 -20.60 -3.69 24.24
N ASP A 4 -19.64 -4.22 23.49
CA ASP A 4 -18.59 -3.39 22.91
C ASP A 4 -19.23 -2.32 22.03
N LYS A 5 -19.07 -1.06 22.43
CA LYS A 5 -19.45 0.09 21.61
C LYS A 5 -18.57 0.08 20.37
N LYS A 6 -19.08 -0.44 19.24
CA LYS A 6 -18.52 -0.14 17.92
C LYS A 6 -18.44 1.37 17.81
N ALA A 7 -17.23 1.94 17.88
CA ALA A 7 -17.02 3.34 17.57
C ALA A 7 -17.59 3.57 16.16
N SER A 8 -18.59 4.46 16.05
CA SER A 8 -19.17 4.84 14.76
C SER A 8 -18.04 5.38 13.90
N MET A 9 -17.68 4.66 12.84
CA MET A 9 -16.73 5.16 11.86
C MET A 9 -17.26 6.51 11.33
N PRO A 10 -16.44 7.58 11.31
CA PRO A 10 -16.85 8.86 10.76
C PRO A 10 -17.25 8.72 9.28
N SER A 11 -18.11 9.63 8.81
CA SER A 11 -18.56 9.62 7.41
C SER A 11 -17.38 9.84 6.46
N LEU A 12 -17.50 9.34 5.22
CA LEU A 12 -16.47 9.56 4.19
C LEU A 12 -16.21 11.05 3.97
N SER A 13 -17.25 11.90 3.97
CA SER A 13 -17.11 13.35 3.82
C SER A 13 -16.27 13.96 4.95
N THR A 14 -16.51 13.54 6.20
CA THR A 14 -15.74 14.00 7.37
C THR A 14 -14.28 13.57 7.28
N LEU A 15 -14.02 12.35 6.80
CA LEU A 15 -12.66 11.86 6.57
C LEU A 15 -11.98 12.67 5.47
N ILE A 16 -12.65 12.91 4.34
CA ILE A 16 -12.11 13.71 3.24
C ILE A 16 -11.78 15.12 3.74
N GLU A 17 -12.68 15.80 4.43
CA GLU A 17 -12.43 17.16 4.95
C GLU A 17 -11.25 17.21 5.92
N LYS A 18 -11.15 16.23 6.82
CA LYS A 18 -10.04 16.13 7.77
C LYS A 18 -8.69 15.92 7.07
N PHE A 19 -8.69 15.14 5.99
CA PHE A 19 -7.48 14.69 5.33
C PHE A 19 -7.21 15.40 3.99
N SER A 20 -8.05 16.34 3.55
CA SER A 20 -7.90 17.04 2.26
C SER A 20 -6.80 18.10 2.27
N GLN A 21 -6.39 18.54 3.45
CA GLN A 21 -5.37 19.58 3.63
C GLN A 21 -3.93 19.00 3.62
N GLU A 22 -3.78 17.68 3.64
CA GLU A 22 -2.48 17.01 3.69
C GLU A 22 -2.35 15.91 2.65
N ASP A 23 -1.14 15.67 2.17
CA ASP A 23 -0.85 14.50 1.34
C ASP A 23 -0.80 13.26 2.25
N VAL A 24 -1.96 12.64 2.42
CA VAL A 24 -2.14 11.44 3.26
C VAL A 24 -1.17 10.33 2.88
N ILE A 25 -0.85 10.19 1.59
CA ILE A 25 0.07 9.16 1.12
C ILE A 25 1.47 9.44 1.64
N ALA A 26 1.94 10.68 1.51
CA ALA A 26 3.24 11.09 2.02
C ALA A 26 3.33 10.99 3.56
N VAL A 27 2.25 11.35 4.26
CA VAL A 27 2.17 11.23 5.73
C VAL A 27 2.27 9.76 6.15
N MET A 28 1.49 8.87 5.52
CA MET A 28 1.56 7.44 5.81
C MET A 28 2.92 6.86 5.47
N GLU A 29 3.50 7.19 4.31
CA GLU A 29 4.85 6.73 3.97
C GLU A 29 5.85 7.15 5.04
N LYS A 30 5.81 8.41 5.50
CA LYS A 30 6.68 8.91 6.58
C LYS A 30 6.45 8.19 7.91
N GLU A 31 5.20 7.99 8.31
CA GLU A 31 4.84 7.32 9.57
C GLU A 31 5.34 5.88 9.61
N TYR A 32 5.18 5.14 8.51
CA TYR A 32 5.57 3.74 8.41
C TYR A 32 7.02 3.52 7.94
N GLN A 33 7.78 4.58 7.59
CA GLN A 33 9.20 4.46 7.24
C GLN A 33 10.05 3.88 8.38
N ALA A 34 9.73 4.21 9.63
CA ALA A 34 10.46 3.73 10.79
C ALA A 34 9.99 2.35 11.28
N ALA A 35 8.90 1.81 10.70
CA ALA A 35 8.40 0.50 11.08
C ALA A 35 9.36 -0.60 10.61
N PRO A 36 9.50 -1.71 11.37
CA PRO A 36 10.39 -2.80 10.98
C PRO A 36 9.93 -3.43 9.67
N ALA A 37 10.78 -3.36 8.65
CA ALA A 37 10.53 -3.98 7.35
C ALA A 37 10.81 -5.49 7.40
N ARG A 38 10.03 -6.27 6.63
CA ARG A 38 10.23 -7.70 6.45
C ARG A 38 10.23 -8.02 4.96
N LEU A 39 11.06 -8.97 4.56
CA LEU A 39 11.01 -9.55 3.22
C LEU A 39 9.83 -10.53 3.17
N ILE A 40 8.91 -10.29 2.25
CA ILE A 40 7.72 -11.12 2.03
C ILE A 40 7.69 -11.50 0.55
N PRO A 41 7.47 -12.79 0.21
CA PRO A 41 7.26 -13.20 -1.18
C PRO A 41 6.09 -12.43 -1.81
N THR A 42 6.29 -11.94 -3.03
CA THR A 42 5.24 -11.22 -3.78
C THR A 42 4.00 -12.09 -4.04
N SER A 43 4.15 -13.42 -4.01
CA SER A 43 3.05 -14.39 -4.11
C SER A 43 2.10 -14.40 -2.91
N LEU A 44 2.50 -13.85 -1.77
CA LEU A 44 1.66 -13.70 -0.56
C LEU A 44 0.95 -12.36 -0.48
N ILE A 45 1.20 -11.44 -1.43
CA ILE A 45 0.62 -10.10 -1.43
C ILE A 45 -0.45 -10.02 -2.53
N ASP A 46 -1.65 -9.62 -2.14
CA ASP A 46 -2.77 -9.34 -3.02
C ASP A 46 -2.90 -7.84 -3.30
N ASP A 47 -3.27 -7.50 -4.53
CA ASP A 47 -3.59 -6.12 -4.88
C ASP A 47 -4.89 -5.66 -4.21
N THR A 48 -5.01 -4.36 -3.97
CA THR A 48 -6.19 -3.79 -3.33
C THR A 48 -7.41 -3.86 -4.23
N ARG A 49 -8.55 -4.23 -3.64
CA ARG A 49 -9.84 -4.36 -4.36
C ARG A 49 -10.40 -3.00 -4.82
N PHE A 50 -9.97 -1.90 -4.21
CA PHE A 50 -10.55 -0.57 -4.45
C PHE A 50 -10.08 0.10 -5.73
N ILE A 51 -8.85 -0.19 -6.18
CA ILE A 51 -8.24 0.41 -7.39
C ILE A 51 -7.74 -0.65 -8.38
N LYS A 52 -8.22 -1.89 -8.26
CA LYS A 52 -7.82 -3.01 -9.11
C LYS A 52 -8.00 -2.72 -10.60
N ASP A 53 -9.05 -1.97 -10.95
CA ASP A 53 -9.43 -1.67 -12.34
C ASP A 53 -8.58 -0.54 -12.94
N VAL A 54 -7.80 0.17 -12.12
CA VAL A 54 -6.84 1.16 -12.61
C VAL A 54 -5.68 0.42 -13.27
N VAL A 55 -5.57 0.52 -14.59
CA VAL A 55 -4.51 -0.15 -15.36
C VAL A 55 -3.20 0.61 -15.20
N LEU A 56 -2.13 -0.10 -14.85
CA LEU A 56 -0.75 0.41 -14.93
C LEU A 56 -0.19 0.12 -16.33
N SER A 57 0.35 1.15 -16.98
CA SER A 57 0.99 0.94 -18.29
C SER A 57 2.19 -0.01 -18.18
N SER A 58 2.45 -0.75 -19.26
CA SER A 58 3.63 -1.62 -19.37
C SER A 58 4.92 -0.86 -19.11
N ASP A 59 5.03 0.36 -19.63
CA ASP A 59 6.21 1.21 -19.49
C ASP A 59 6.45 1.60 -18.03
N THR A 60 5.38 1.90 -17.29
CA THR A 60 5.46 2.15 -15.85
C THR A 60 6.01 0.92 -15.13
N ILE A 61 5.44 -0.26 -15.38
CA ILE A 61 5.87 -1.50 -14.72
C ILE A 61 7.33 -1.82 -15.07
N ASN A 62 7.72 -1.65 -16.34
CA ASN A 62 9.10 -1.86 -16.81
C ASN A 62 10.09 -0.93 -16.11
N SER A 63 9.78 0.37 -16.03
CA SER A 63 10.64 1.35 -15.38
C SER A 63 10.89 1.00 -13.91
N PHE A 64 9.85 0.61 -13.18
CA PHE A 64 9.99 0.17 -11.79
C PHE A 64 10.76 -1.16 -11.66
N ALA A 65 10.53 -2.13 -12.55
CA ALA A 65 11.25 -3.40 -12.53
C ALA A 65 12.75 -3.20 -12.77
N SER A 66 13.12 -2.41 -13.78
CA SER A 66 14.53 -2.09 -14.06
C SER A 66 15.17 -1.32 -12.90
N GLY A 67 14.49 -0.30 -12.36
CA GLY A 67 15.00 0.47 -11.23
C GLY A 67 15.25 -0.38 -9.98
N LEU A 68 14.38 -1.35 -9.70
CA LEU A 68 14.55 -2.30 -8.60
C LEU A 68 15.77 -3.21 -8.79
N LYS A 69 16.05 -3.66 -10.03
CA LYS A 69 17.25 -4.47 -10.33
C LYS A 69 18.54 -3.69 -10.16
N GLU A 70 18.54 -2.42 -10.59
CA GLU A 70 19.74 -1.59 -10.56
C GLU A 70 20.06 -1.03 -9.17
N LYS A 71 19.04 -0.57 -8.44
CA LYS A 71 19.22 0.23 -7.20
C LYS A 71 18.71 -0.47 -5.95
N GLY A 72 18.01 -1.60 -6.09
CA GLY A 72 17.33 -2.26 -4.98
C GLY A 72 16.09 -1.49 -4.49
N PHE A 73 15.62 -1.84 -3.29
CA PHE A 73 14.43 -1.25 -2.69
C PHE A 73 14.76 0.05 -1.95
N TYR A 74 14.24 1.18 -2.42
CA TYR A 74 14.38 2.45 -1.72
C TYR A 74 13.37 2.61 -0.58
N ASN A 75 12.09 2.36 -0.85
CA ASN A 75 11.01 2.40 0.14
C ASN A 75 10.28 1.04 0.18
N PRO A 76 9.97 0.50 1.37
CA PRO A 76 9.20 -0.73 1.51
C PRO A 76 7.73 -0.54 1.07
N LEU A 77 7.07 -1.65 0.72
CA LEU A 77 5.62 -1.66 0.50
C LEU A 77 4.89 -1.55 1.84
N ILE A 78 3.78 -0.82 1.87
CA ILE A 78 2.88 -0.83 3.03
C ILE A 78 1.79 -1.85 2.74
N VAL A 79 1.68 -2.84 3.61
CA VAL A 79 0.68 -3.91 3.52
C VAL A 79 -0.04 -4.06 4.85
N ARG A 80 -1.24 -4.65 4.81
CA ARG A 80 -1.93 -5.11 6.02
C ARG A 80 -2.12 -6.63 5.99
N PRO A 81 -2.13 -7.32 7.14
CA PRO A 81 -2.52 -8.72 7.20
C PRO A 81 -3.95 -8.94 6.68
N ASN A 82 -4.15 -10.01 5.93
CA ASN A 82 -5.44 -10.48 5.43
C ASN A 82 -5.47 -12.02 5.50
N GLY A 83 -5.72 -12.56 6.70
CA GLY A 83 -5.55 -13.99 6.97
C GLY A 83 -4.08 -14.39 6.89
N GLU A 84 -3.78 -15.44 6.11
CA GLU A 84 -2.41 -15.91 5.86
C GLU A 84 -1.67 -15.10 4.78
N ARG A 85 -2.36 -14.14 4.16
CA ARG A 85 -1.87 -13.29 3.07
C ARG A 85 -1.78 -11.84 3.51
N PHE A 86 -1.34 -10.99 2.61
CA PHE A 86 -1.24 -9.55 2.82
C PHE A 86 -2.01 -8.80 1.74
N GLU A 87 -2.72 -7.74 2.11
CA GLU A 87 -3.32 -6.82 1.15
C GLU A 87 -2.43 -5.58 1.00
N LEU A 88 -2.15 -5.20 -0.24
CA LEU A 88 -1.37 -4.03 -0.56
C LEU A 88 -2.13 -2.74 -0.23
N ILE A 89 -1.51 -1.86 0.55
CA ILE A 89 -2.07 -0.56 0.91
C ILE A 89 -1.38 0.53 0.10
N LEU A 90 -0.04 0.65 0.17
CA LEU A 90 0.73 1.63 -0.61
C LEU A 90 1.87 0.97 -1.38
N GLY A 91 2.21 1.58 -2.52
CA GLY A 91 3.34 1.14 -3.36
C GLY A 91 2.95 0.24 -4.54
N ARG A 92 1.72 0.33 -5.08
CA ARG A 92 1.24 -0.49 -6.21
C ARG A 92 2.20 -0.57 -7.39
N LYS A 93 2.75 0.54 -7.87
CA LYS A 93 3.76 0.55 -8.96
C LYS A 93 5.00 -0.28 -8.62
N ARG A 94 5.50 -0.13 -7.39
CA ARG A 94 6.65 -0.89 -6.86
C ARG A 94 6.33 -2.38 -6.73
N PHE A 95 5.12 -2.72 -6.28
CA PHE A 95 4.67 -4.11 -6.21
C PHE A 95 4.63 -4.79 -7.58
N PHE A 96 4.01 -4.16 -8.57
CA PHE A 96 3.98 -4.71 -9.94
C PHE A 96 5.35 -4.74 -10.60
N GLY A 97 6.21 -3.74 -10.33
CA GLY A 97 7.62 -3.77 -10.72
C GLY A 97 8.37 -4.96 -10.10
N ALA A 98 8.20 -5.20 -8.80
CA ALA A 98 8.82 -6.31 -8.07
C ALA A 98 8.33 -7.69 -8.52
N LYS A 99 7.07 -7.79 -8.98
CA LYS A 99 6.56 -9.03 -9.59
C LYS A 99 7.17 -9.32 -10.96
N LYS A 100 7.63 -8.28 -11.66
CA LYS A 100 8.21 -8.40 -13.00
C LYS A 100 9.73 -8.55 -12.98
N ALA A 101 10.40 -7.94 -12.01
CA ALA A 101 11.85 -7.95 -11.88
C ALA A 101 12.37 -9.38 -11.67
#